data_AF-A0A969XD94-F1
#
_entry.id   AF-A0A969XD94-F1
#
_cell.length_a   1.000
_cell.length_b   1.000
_cell.length_c   1.000
_cell.angle_alpha   90.00
_cell.angle_beta   90.00
_cell.angle_gamma   90.00
#
_symmetry.space_group_name_H-M   'P 1'
#
loop_
_entity.id
_entity.type
_entity.pdbx_description
1 polymer ?
#
loop_
_entity_poly.entity_id
_entity_poly.type
_entity_poly.pdbx_seq_one_letter_code
_entity_poly.pdbx_strand_id
1 'polypeptide(L)'
;MSDYQLTTIRQIWVVLPYLLLVSGIYWHWSRSFFKSVHGIAILLAFGYAVWVSELTEFGPPLKYYVPMYVLLIAGLSSMLASIKAFPGKKWVHLIHGFTLLSAFLVWFVGSMAIAHDWI
;
A
#
# COMPACT_ATOMS: atom_id res chain seq x y z
N MET A 1 21.28 5.15 0.91
CA MET A 1 20.29 5.45 1.97
C MET A 1 20.99 5.71 3.30
N SER A 2 20.49 6.63 4.12
CA SER A 2 20.94 6.83 5.50
C SER A 2 20.27 5.82 6.46
N ASP A 3 20.86 5.64 7.65
CA ASP A 3 20.34 4.71 8.67
C ASP A 3 18.92 5.05 9.12
N TYR A 4 18.57 6.34 9.12
CA TYR A 4 17.22 6.81 9.41
C TYR A 4 16.21 6.34 8.35
N GLN A 5 16.56 6.43 7.07
CA GLN A 5 15.71 5.98 5.95
C GLN A 5 15.44 4.48 6.05
N LEU A 6 16.50 3.69 6.31
CA LEU A 6 16.40 2.26 6.52
C LEU A 6 15.52 1.91 7.71
N THR A 7 15.60 2.67 8.81
CA THR A 7 14.78 2.46 10.00
C THR A 7 13.31 2.76 9.74
N THR A 8 12.99 3.86 9.08
CA THR A 8 11.62 4.24 8.73
C THR A 8 11.00 3.23 7.75
N ILE A 9 11.75 2.80 6.73
CA ILE A 9 11.32 1.74 5.82
C ILE A 9 11.06 0.45 6.60
N ARG A 10 12.00 0.04 7.49
CA ARG A 10 11.87 -1.16 8.34
C ARG A 10 10.60 -1.14 9.19
N GLN A 11 10.21 0.01 9.73
CA GLN A 11 8.98 0.12 10.53
C GLN A 11 7.72 -0.18 9.72
N ILE A 12 7.71 0.08 8.41
CA ILE A 12 6.57 -0.27 7.54
C ILE A 12 6.48 -1.76 7.24
N TRP A 13 7.52 -2.55 7.49
CA TRP A 13 7.44 -4.00 7.29
C TRP A 13 6.38 -4.65 8.18
N VAL A 14 6.02 -4.02 9.30
CA VAL A 14 4.90 -4.45 10.16
C VAL A 14 3.55 -4.44 9.44
N VAL A 15 3.40 -3.60 8.39
CA VAL A 15 2.18 -3.44 7.60
C VAL A 15 2.05 -4.54 6.53
N LEU A 16 3.16 -5.12 6.07
CA LEU A 16 3.19 -6.16 5.03
C LEU A 16 2.37 -7.42 5.40
N PRO A 17 2.56 -8.07 6.57
CA PRO A 17 1.78 -9.26 6.91
C PRO A 17 0.30 -8.95 7.06
N TYR A 18 -0.04 -7.75 7.55
CA TYR A 18 -1.42 -7.28 7.63
C TYR A 18 -2.06 -7.16 6.24
N LEU A 19 -1.42 -6.50 5.28
CA LEU A 19 -1.96 -6.32 3.93
C LEU A 19 -2.14 -7.65 3.19
N LEU A 20 -1.21 -8.59 3.35
CA LEU A 20 -1.33 -9.94 2.81
C LEU A 20 -2.50 -10.71 3.44
N LEU A 21 -2.62 -10.66 4.76
CA LEU A 21 -3.70 -11.31 5.50
C LEU A 21 -5.07 -10.79 5.04
N VAL A 22 -5.20 -9.47 4.92
CA VAL A 22 -6.42 -8.81 4.46
C VAL A 22 -6.82 -9.30 3.07
N SER A 23 -5.91 -9.29 2.10
CA SER A 23 -6.17 -9.82 0.76
C SER A 23 -6.57 -11.30 0.78
N GLY A 24 -5.92 -12.11 1.62
CA GLY A 24 -6.26 -13.53 1.81
C GLY A 24 -7.67 -13.75 2.36
N ILE A 25 -8.05 -12.99 3.39
CA ILE A 25 -9.41 -13.04 3.98
C ILE A 25 -10.45 -12.70 2.90
N TYR A 26 -10.26 -11.61 2.16
CA TYR A 26 -11.22 -11.21 1.13
C TYR A 26 -11.26 -12.20 -0.04
N TRP A 27 -10.13 -12.78 -0.43
CA TRP A 27 -10.10 -13.82 -1.45
C TRP A 27 -10.92 -15.05 -1.03
N HIS A 28 -10.71 -15.53 0.20
CA HIS A 28 -11.43 -16.69 0.73
C HIS A 28 -12.94 -16.49 0.70
N TRP A 29 -13.42 -15.29 1.03
CA TRP A 29 -14.86 -14.98 1.14
C TRP A 29 -15.51 -14.58 -0.18
N SER A 30 -14.82 -13.78 -0.99
CA SER A 30 -15.41 -13.19 -2.21
C SER A 30 -15.12 -14.00 -3.48
N ARG A 31 -14.05 -14.81 -3.49
CA ARG A 31 -13.51 -15.51 -4.66
C ARG A 31 -13.38 -14.62 -5.90
N SER A 32 -13.17 -13.33 -5.69
CA SER A 32 -13.12 -12.31 -6.73
C SER A 32 -11.85 -11.49 -6.59
N PHE A 33 -11.04 -11.48 -7.65
CA PHE A 33 -9.78 -10.75 -7.69
C PHE A 33 -9.97 -9.25 -7.41
N PHE A 34 -10.92 -8.62 -8.11
CA PHE A 34 -11.19 -7.19 -7.96
C PHE A 34 -11.64 -6.78 -6.55
N LYS A 35 -12.18 -7.71 -5.76
CA LYS A 35 -12.63 -7.44 -4.38
C LYS A 35 -11.57 -7.76 -3.32
N SER A 36 -10.45 -8.38 -3.71
CA SER A 36 -9.47 -8.92 -2.76
C SER A 36 -8.05 -8.40 -2.98
N VAL A 37 -7.73 -7.86 -4.16
CA VAL A 37 -6.35 -7.46 -4.51
C VAL A 37 -5.85 -6.23 -3.77
N HIS A 38 -6.70 -5.46 -3.07
CA HIS A 38 -6.30 -4.17 -2.50
C HIS A 38 -5.08 -4.21 -1.59
N GLY A 39 -4.96 -5.20 -0.70
CA GLY A 39 -3.78 -5.36 0.15
C GLY A 39 -2.50 -5.61 -0.65
N ILE A 40 -2.56 -6.52 -1.63
CA ILE A 40 -1.45 -6.83 -2.55
C ILE A 40 -1.07 -5.59 -3.38
N ALA A 41 -2.06 -4.84 -3.90
CA ALA A 41 -1.79 -3.64 -4.69
C ALA A 41 -1.05 -2.56 -3.88
N ILE A 42 -1.46 -2.34 -2.63
CA ILE A 42 -0.77 -1.42 -1.70
C ILE A 42 0.65 -1.94 -1.38
N LEU A 43 0.81 -3.24 -1.20
CA LEU A 43 2.11 -3.89 -0.98
C LEU A 43 3.08 -3.63 -2.14
N LEU A 44 2.60 -3.83 -3.36
CA LEU A 44 3.38 -3.63 -4.58
C LEU A 44 3.73 -2.15 -4.77
N ALA A 45 2.84 -1.22 -4.40
CA ALA A 45 3.13 0.20 -4.43
C ALA A 45 4.31 0.54 -3.52
N PHE A 46 4.32 -0.01 -2.30
CA PHE A 46 5.43 0.17 -1.36
C PHE A 46 6.73 -0.45 -1.86
N GLY A 47 6.68 -1.72 -2.32
CA GLY A 47 7.85 -2.41 -2.85
C GLY A 47 8.47 -1.69 -4.05
N TYR A 48 7.64 -1.15 -4.93
CA TYR A 48 8.09 -0.31 -6.04
C TYR A 48 8.75 0.99 -5.54
N ALA A 49 8.18 1.67 -4.55
CA ALA A 49 8.76 2.90 -4.01
C ALA A 49 10.15 2.66 -3.39
N VAL A 50 10.30 1.58 -2.62
CA VAL A 50 11.59 1.16 -2.06
C VAL A 50 12.59 0.85 -3.18
N TRP A 51 12.18 0.06 -4.17
CA TRP A 51 13.04 -0.26 -5.32
C TRP A 51 13.52 0.99 -6.08
N VAL A 52 12.63 1.95 -6.34
CA VAL A 52 13.02 3.23 -6.97
C VAL A 52 14.01 3.99 -6.12
N SER A 53 13.79 4.05 -4.80
CA SER A 53 14.69 4.77 -3.89
C SER A 53 16.08 4.15 -3.77
N GLU A 54 16.23 2.85 -4.07
CA GLU A 54 17.55 2.20 -4.18
C GLU A 54 18.23 2.49 -5.53
N LEU A 55 17.45 2.78 -6.58
CA LEU A 55 17.96 3.05 -7.93
C LEU A 55 18.30 4.52 -8.18
N THR A 56 17.80 5.44 -7.36
CA THR A 56 18.03 6.88 -7.54
C THR A 56 18.84 7.43 -6.38
N GLU A 57 19.78 8.33 -6.66
CA GLU A 57 20.58 9.01 -5.62
C GLU A 57 19.90 10.28 -5.08
N PHE A 58 19.02 10.88 -5.89
CA PHE A 58 18.28 12.10 -5.58
C PHE A 58 16.82 11.95 -5.98
N GLY A 59 15.98 12.91 -5.53
CA GLY A 59 14.57 13.01 -5.91
C GLY A 59 14.38 12.98 -7.44
N PRO A 60 13.84 11.87 -8.00
CA PRO A 60 13.76 11.70 -9.43
C PRO A 60 12.52 12.43 -10.01
N PRO A 61 12.43 12.58 -11.33
CA PRO A 61 11.29 13.21 -11.98
C PRO A 61 9.95 12.52 -11.65
N LEU A 62 8.85 13.27 -11.74
CA LEU A 62 7.48 12.83 -11.39
C LEU A 62 7.05 11.49 -12.01
N LYS A 63 7.58 11.12 -13.18
CA LYS A 63 7.28 9.83 -13.84
C LYS A 63 7.54 8.62 -12.94
N TYR A 64 8.50 8.70 -12.02
CA TYR A 64 8.84 7.60 -11.12
C TYR A 64 7.78 7.39 -10.02
N TYR A 65 6.91 8.36 -9.74
CA TYR A 65 5.83 8.23 -8.77
C TYR A 65 4.58 7.57 -9.37
N VAL A 66 4.45 7.59 -10.70
CA VAL A 66 3.25 7.15 -11.40
C VAL A 66 2.91 5.69 -11.09
N PRO A 67 3.83 4.71 -11.16
CA PRO A 67 3.47 3.31 -10.88
C PRO A 67 2.99 3.10 -9.45
N MET A 68 3.61 3.77 -8.48
CA MET A 68 3.18 3.75 -7.08
C MET A 68 1.74 4.28 -6.94
N TYR A 69 1.43 5.43 -7.53
CA TYR A 69 0.08 6.01 -7.48
C TYR A 69 -0.96 5.15 -8.21
N VAL A 70 -0.62 4.58 -9.36
CA VAL A 70 -1.50 3.65 -10.09
C VAL A 70 -1.85 2.45 -9.21
N LEU A 71 -0.87 1.86 -8.53
CA LEU A 71 -1.07 0.71 -7.64
C LEU A 71 -1.91 1.09 -6.41
N LEU A 72 -1.65 2.26 -5.81
CA LEU A 72 -2.46 2.76 -4.70
C LEU A 72 -3.92 3.02 -5.12
N ILE A 73 -4.15 3.65 -6.26
CA ILE A 73 -5.50 3.91 -6.80
C ILE A 73 -6.20 2.58 -7.11
N ALA A 74 -5.49 1.61 -7.70
CA ALA A 74 -6.03 0.27 -7.95
C ALA A 74 -6.42 -0.43 -6.62
N GLY A 75 -5.58 -0.30 -5.60
CA GLY A 75 -5.86 -0.80 -4.26
C GLY A 75 -7.09 -0.17 -3.64
N LEU A 76 -7.19 1.16 -3.65
CA LEU A 76 -8.35 1.89 -3.13
C LEU A 76 -9.63 1.56 -3.91
N SER A 77 -9.54 1.43 -5.23
CA SER A 77 -10.67 1.05 -6.09
C SER A 77 -11.17 -0.37 -5.77
N SER A 78 -10.24 -1.32 -5.56
CA SER A 78 -10.56 -2.68 -5.12
C SER A 78 -11.20 -2.69 -3.72
N MET A 79 -10.73 -1.83 -2.81
CA MET A 79 -11.30 -1.66 -1.48
C MET A 79 -12.75 -1.14 -1.55
N LEU A 80 -13.02 -0.12 -2.37
CA LEU A 80 -14.38 0.40 -2.59
C LEU A 80 -15.33 -0.66 -3.16
N ALA A 81 -14.85 -1.46 -4.12
CA ALA A 81 -15.61 -2.60 -4.66
C ALA A 81 -15.89 -3.66 -3.59
N SER A 82 -14.93 -3.89 -2.67
CA SER A 82 -15.10 -4.80 -1.55
C SER A 82 -16.12 -4.30 -0.53
N ILE A 83 -16.14 -3.01 -0.18
CA ILE A 83 -17.10 -2.42 0.77
C ILE A 83 -18.54 -2.67 0.29
N LYS A 84 -18.80 -2.41 -1.00
CA LYS A 84 -20.11 -2.64 -1.63
C LYS A 84 -20.55 -4.11 -1.61
N ALA A 85 -19.59 -5.05 -1.59
CA ALA A 85 -19.87 -6.48 -1.61
C ALA A 85 -20.19 -7.09 -0.24
N PHE A 86 -19.88 -6.39 0.87
CA PHE A 86 -20.11 -6.88 2.24
C PHE A 86 -20.93 -5.88 3.08
N PRO A 87 -22.20 -5.62 2.71
CA PRO A 87 -23.06 -4.76 3.52
C PRO A 87 -23.32 -5.37 4.91
N GLY A 88 -23.29 -4.53 5.95
CA GLY A 88 -23.68 -4.91 7.32
C GLY A 88 -22.60 -5.60 8.18
N LYS A 89 -21.44 -5.96 7.62
CA LYS A 89 -20.36 -6.62 8.39
C LYS A 89 -19.41 -5.59 9.03
N LYS A 90 -19.75 -5.10 10.22
CA LYS A 90 -18.97 -4.07 10.97
C LYS A 90 -17.46 -4.38 11.05
N TRP A 91 -17.08 -5.64 11.32
CA TRP A 91 -15.67 -6.07 11.38
C TRP A 91 -14.93 -5.92 10.05
N VAL A 92 -15.61 -6.17 8.93
CA VAL A 92 -15.03 -6.02 7.59
C VAL A 92 -14.76 -4.55 7.29
N HIS A 93 -15.64 -3.65 7.74
CA HIS A 93 -15.47 -2.21 7.55
C HIS A 93 -14.36 -1.64 8.44
N LEU A 94 -14.18 -2.20 9.64
CA LEU A 94 -13.05 -1.88 10.49
C LEU A 94 -11.72 -2.28 9.82
N ILE A 95 -11.67 -3.47 9.20
CA ILE A 95 -10.52 -3.91 8.41
C ILE A 95 -10.25 -2.92 7.27
N HIS A 96 -11.26 -2.49 6.51
CA HIS A 96 -11.10 -1.48 5.47
C HIS A 96 -10.55 -0.15 5.99
N GLY A 97 -10.95 0.28 7.19
CA GLY A 97 -10.39 1.48 7.84
C GLY A 97 -8.89 1.37 8.10
N PHE A 98 -8.43 0.23 8.62
CA PHE A 98 -7.01 -0.05 8.81
C PHE A 98 -6.26 -0.20 7.48
N THR A 99 -6.89 -0.77 6.44
CA THR A 99 -6.32 -0.86 5.10
C THR A 99 -6.13 0.54 4.50
N LEU A 100 -7.10 1.43 4.69
CA LEU A 100 -7.01 2.81 4.22
C LEU A 100 -5.88 3.57 4.93
N LEU A 101 -5.76 3.42 6.26
CA LEU A 101 -4.65 3.99 7.03
C LEU A 101 -3.29 3.46 6.53
N SER A 102 -3.23 2.15 6.26
CA SER A 102 -2.04 1.51 5.70
C SER A 102 -1.70 2.04 4.32
N ALA A 103 -2.69 2.25 3.45
CA ALA A 103 -2.51 2.84 2.13
C ALA A 103 -1.96 4.27 2.23
N PHE A 104 -2.47 5.08 3.17
CA PHE A 104 -1.98 6.42 3.42
C PHE A 104 -0.54 6.43 3.93
N LEU A 105 -0.21 5.53 4.86
CA LEU A 105 1.16 5.40 5.37
C LEU A 105 2.15 4.96 4.27
N VAL A 106 1.76 4.00 3.44
CA VAL A 106 2.54 3.57 2.28
C VAL A 106 2.70 4.68 1.26
N TRP A 107 1.64 5.44 0.99
CA TRP A 107 1.70 6.61 0.12
C TRP A 107 2.70 7.64 0.66
N PHE A 108 2.58 8.00 1.94
CA PHE A 108 3.41 9.01 2.56
C PHE A 108 4.89 8.60 2.55
N VAL A 109 5.21 7.44 3.14
CA VAL A 109 6.61 6.99 3.24
C VAL A 109 7.17 6.55 1.89
N GLY A 110 6.35 5.97 1.01
CA GLY A 110 6.76 5.67 -0.36
C GLY A 110 7.11 6.94 -1.14
N SER A 111 6.33 8.02 -0.96
CA SER A 111 6.62 9.31 -1.59
C SER A 111 7.91 9.93 -1.04
N MET A 112 8.12 9.90 0.28
CA MET A 112 9.37 10.34 0.90
C MET A 112 10.57 9.51 0.42
N ALA A 113 10.38 8.19 0.28
CA ALA A 113 11.41 7.30 -0.21
C ALA A 113 11.84 7.63 -1.63
N ILE A 114 10.89 7.79 -2.55
CA ILE A 114 11.19 8.20 -3.93
C ILE A 114 11.81 9.60 -3.94
N ALA A 115 11.29 10.54 -3.15
CA ALA A 115 11.77 11.92 -3.13
C ALA A 115 13.19 12.08 -2.54
N HIS A 116 13.67 11.08 -1.79
CA HIS A 116 14.80 11.21 -0.89
C HIS A 116 14.63 12.37 0.12
N ASP A 117 13.38 12.77 0.34
CA ASP A 117 12.99 13.86 1.22
C ASP A 117 12.48 13.26 2.52
N TRP A 118 13.45 13.02 3.40
CA TRP A 118 13.23 12.50 4.73
C TRP A 118 13.56 13.65 5.66
N ILE A 119 12.52 14.35 6.11
CA ILE A 119 12.60 15.47 7.06
C ILE A 119 13.67 15.23 8.12
#